data_AF-A0A6C0JPP1-F1
#
_entry.id   AF-A0A6C0JPP1-F1
#
_cell.length_a   1.000
_cell.length_b   1.000
_cell.length_c   1.000
_cell.angle_alpha   90.00
_cell.angle_beta   90.00
_cell.angle_gamma   90.00
#
_symmetry.space_group_name_H-M   'P 1'
#
loop_
_entity.id
_entity.type
_entity.pdbx_description
1 polymer ?
#
loop_
_entity_poly.entity_id
_entity_poly.type
_entity_poly.pdbx_seq_one_letter_code
_entity_poly.pdbx_strand_id
1 'polypeptide(L)'
;MKKNILAIFILVAIIIILIGYLNCNKTANDYNIFSKNYNFTKYKLLDNYLNGWELAHFILYGILTYIYPKEWFFIFMIGILWEFIEEFFSQLDLKYCFHKNYEYWYSRYEDIIMNSLGIGTALIIKKFI
;
A
#
# COMPACT_ATOMS: atom_id res chain seq x y z
N MET A 1 19.27 1.98 -11.94
CA MET A 1 17.87 1.51 -11.86
C MET A 1 17.36 1.42 -10.44
N LYS A 2 17.97 0.63 -9.54
CA LYS A 2 17.57 0.54 -8.12
C LYS A 2 17.42 1.89 -7.41
N LYS A 3 18.32 2.85 -7.68
CA LYS A 3 18.23 4.24 -7.17
C LYS A 3 16.93 4.95 -7.56
N ASN A 4 16.43 4.74 -8.78
CA ASN A 4 15.20 5.37 -9.26
C ASN A 4 13.97 4.74 -8.60
N ILE A 5 13.97 3.41 -8.45
CA ILE A 5 12.92 2.67 -7.72
C ILE A 5 12.84 3.18 -6.29
N LEU A 6 13.98 3.28 -5.61
CA LEU A 6 14.06 3.79 -4.24
C LEU A 6 13.57 5.24 -4.15
N ALA A 7 13.94 6.10 -5.09
CA ALA A 7 13.47 7.48 -5.13
C ALA A 7 11.94 7.58 -5.30
N ILE A 8 11.35 6.74 -6.16
CA ILE A 8 9.89 6.67 -6.33
C ILE A 8 9.22 6.23 -5.01
N PHE A 9 9.76 5.19 -4.36
CA PHE A 9 9.22 4.73 -3.06
C PHE A 9 9.31 5.80 -1.98
N ILE A 10 10.44 6.49 -1.87
CA ILE A 10 10.62 7.58 -0.91
C ILE A 10 9.61 8.71 -1.21
N LEU A 11 9.43 9.06 -2.48
CA LEU A 11 8.46 10.09 -2.88
C LEU A 11 7.02 9.67 -2.51
N VAL A 12 6.63 8.43 -2.83
CA VAL A 12 5.32 7.87 -2.45
C VAL A 12 5.15 7.89 -0.94
N ALA A 13 6.14 7.40 -0.18
CA ALA A 13 6.12 7.40 1.28
C ALA A 13 5.92 8.81 1.86
N ILE A 14 6.67 9.80 1.36
CA ILE A 14 6.52 11.21 1.78
C ILE A 14 5.11 11.72 1.49
N ILE A 15 4.56 11.43 0.29
CA ILE A 15 3.20 11.85 -0.07
C ILE A 15 2.17 11.22 0.87
N ILE A 16 2.27 9.92 1.15
CA ILE A 16 1.31 9.23 2.04
C ILE A 16 1.43 9.80 3.47
N ILE A 17 2.64 10.01 3.99
CA ILE A 17 2.85 10.62 5.31
C ILE A 17 2.29 12.05 5.36
N LEU A 18 2.52 12.87 4.33
CA LEU A 18 1.98 14.23 4.24
C LEU A 18 0.46 14.24 4.20
N ILE A 19 -0.16 13.36 3.40
CA ILE A 19 -1.63 13.21 3.35
C ILE A 19 -2.17 12.79 4.71
N GLY A 20 -1.53 11.82 5.37
CA GLY A 20 -1.88 11.39 6.72
C GLY A 20 -1.81 12.53 7.73
N TYR A 21 -0.73 13.33 7.69
CA TYR A 21 -0.55 14.50 8.54
C TYR A 21 -1.59 15.59 8.27
N LEU A 22 -1.87 15.93 7.01
CA LEU A 22 -2.86 16.95 6.64
C LEU A 22 -4.28 16.55 7.05
N ASN A 23 -4.60 15.25 7.00
CA ASN A 23 -5.92 14.74 7.37
C ASN A 23 -6.09 14.55 8.89
N CYS A 24 -5.02 14.64 9.69
CA CYS A 24 -5.06 14.51 11.15
C CYS A 24 -6.09 15.45 11.83
N ASN A 25 -6.26 16.66 11.31
CA ASN A 25 -7.09 17.70 11.94
C ASN A 25 -8.55 17.71 11.47
N LYS A 26 -8.97 16.81 10.58
CA LYS A 26 -10.36 16.75 10.10
C LYS A 26 -11.17 15.78 10.98
N THR A 27 -12.35 16.21 11.43
CA THR A 27 -13.30 15.33 12.12
C THR A 27 -13.75 14.20 11.20
N ALA A 28 -13.71 12.98 11.71
CA ALA A 28 -13.84 11.73 10.98
C ALA A 28 -15.26 11.41 10.49
N ASN A 29 -15.80 12.23 9.61
CA ASN A 29 -17.05 11.95 8.92
C ASN A 29 -16.90 11.76 7.41
N ASP A 30 -15.68 11.73 6.89
CA ASP A 30 -15.46 11.69 5.45
C ASP A 30 -15.10 10.26 4.99
N TYR A 31 -15.99 9.72 4.15
CA TYR A 31 -15.78 8.56 3.29
C TYR A 31 -14.34 8.56 2.73
N ASN A 32 -13.55 7.54 3.05
CA ASN A 32 -12.22 7.36 2.52
C ASN A 32 -12.18 6.09 1.66
N ILE A 33 -12.07 6.26 0.35
CA ILE A 33 -11.98 5.15 -0.61
C ILE A 33 -10.72 4.28 -0.39
N PHE A 34 -9.68 4.86 0.21
CA PHE A 34 -8.46 4.15 0.58
C PHE A 34 -8.54 3.52 1.98
N SER A 35 -9.72 3.48 2.59
CA SER A 35 -9.90 2.80 3.86
C SER A 35 -9.82 1.29 3.70
N LYS A 36 -9.08 0.67 4.62
CA LYS A 36 -8.95 -0.78 4.81
C LYS A 36 -10.26 -1.49 5.23
N ASN A 37 -11.35 -0.73 5.46
CA ASN A 37 -12.64 -1.17 6.05
C ASN A 37 -13.85 -1.02 5.12
N TYR A 38 -13.62 -0.88 3.82
CA TYR A 38 -14.72 -0.71 2.88
C TYR A 38 -15.17 -2.06 2.30
N ASN A 39 -16.47 -2.38 2.45
CA ASN A 39 -17.06 -3.58 1.86
C ASN A 39 -17.37 -3.32 0.38
N PHE A 40 -16.44 -3.69 -0.50
CA PHE A 40 -16.62 -3.57 -1.94
C PHE A 40 -17.43 -4.72 -2.55
N THR A 41 -17.52 -5.85 -1.84
CA THR A 41 -18.12 -7.07 -2.38
C THR A 41 -19.20 -7.65 -1.47
N LYS A 42 -19.99 -8.56 -2.03
CA LYS A 42 -20.94 -9.37 -1.26
C LYS A 42 -20.23 -10.44 -0.41
N TYR A 43 -18.95 -10.71 -0.69
CA TYR A 43 -18.18 -11.78 -0.08
C TYR A 43 -17.16 -11.20 0.89
N LYS A 44 -17.46 -11.29 2.18
CA LYS A 44 -16.64 -10.70 3.25
C LYS A 44 -15.14 -11.07 3.18
N LEU A 45 -14.80 -12.24 2.68
CA LEU A 45 -13.40 -12.65 2.47
C LEU A 45 -12.68 -11.76 1.46
N LEU A 46 -13.35 -11.36 0.38
CA LEU A 46 -12.78 -10.55 -0.70
C LEU A 46 -12.67 -9.07 -0.32
N ASP A 47 -13.44 -8.60 0.65
CA ASP A 47 -13.38 -7.20 1.11
C ASP A 47 -12.01 -6.83 1.70
N ASN A 48 -11.31 -7.80 2.29
CA ASN A 48 -9.95 -7.61 2.81
C ASN A 48 -8.87 -7.50 1.73
N TYR A 49 -9.17 -7.87 0.48
CA TYR A 49 -8.21 -7.88 -0.64
C TYR A 49 -8.57 -6.88 -1.73
N LEU A 50 -9.82 -6.46 -1.79
CA LEU A 50 -10.35 -5.59 -2.83
C LEU A 50 -10.73 -4.21 -2.30
N ASN A 51 -10.26 -3.83 -1.11
CA ASN A 51 -10.40 -2.45 -0.70
C ASN A 51 -9.40 -1.53 -1.41
N GLY A 52 -9.64 -0.22 -1.34
CA GLY A 52 -8.85 0.73 -2.10
C GLY A 52 -7.38 0.74 -1.70
N TRP A 53 -7.04 0.28 -0.49
CA TRP A 53 -5.66 0.15 -0.04
C TRP A 53 -4.96 -1.01 -0.75
N GLU A 54 -5.48 -2.23 -0.68
CA GLU A 54 -4.85 -3.37 -1.37
C GLU A 54 -4.85 -3.21 -2.88
N LEU A 55 -5.89 -2.58 -3.43
CA LEU A 55 -5.93 -2.28 -4.85
C LEU A 55 -4.80 -1.31 -5.23
N ALA A 56 -4.50 -0.32 -4.39
CA ALA A 56 -3.37 0.57 -4.59
C ALA A 56 -2.03 -0.17 -4.53
N HIS A 57 -1.87 -1.12 -3.59
CA HIS A 57 -0.71 -2.01 -3.53
C HIS A 57 -0.57 -2.84 -4.81
N PHE A 58 -1.63 -3.54 -5.23
CA PHE A 58 -1.62 -4.31 -6.47
C PHE A 58 -1.20 -3.46 -7.68
N ILE A 59 -1.79 -2.27 -7.83
CA ILE A 59 -1.51 -1.36 -8.95
C ILE A 59 -0.07 -0.82 -8.88
N LEU A 60 0.37 -0.32 -7.72
CA LEU A 60 1.70 0.28 -7.55
C LEU A 60 2.80 -0.73 -7.87
N TYR A 61 2.73 -1.91 -7.26
CA TYR A 61 3.75 -2.94 -7.44
C TYR A 61 3.69 -3.57 -8.83
N GLY A 62 2.50 -3.65 -9.43
CA GLY A 62 2.32 -4.02 -10.83
C GLY A 62 2.98 -3.04 -11.79
N ILE A 63 2.71 -1.73 -11.66
CA ILE A 63 3.30 -0.70 -12.53
C ILE A 63 4.83 -0.67 -12.37
N LEU A 64 5.33 -0.66 -11.13
CA LEU A 64 6.78 -0.63 -10.87
C LEU A 64 7.48 -1.85 -11.48
N THR A 65 6.91 -3.03 -11.33
CA THR A 65 7.49 -4.27 -11.87
C THR A 65 7.38 -4.32 -13.38
N TYR A 66 6.30 -3.81 -13.96
CA TYR A 66 6.15 -3.75 -15.42
C TYR A 66 7.22 -2.85 -16.07
N ILE A 67 7.55 -1.72 -15.42
CA ILE A 67 8.61 -0.79 -15.86
C ILE A 67 10.00 -1.37 -15.58
N TYR A 68 10.20 -2.02 -14.43
CA TYR A 68 11.50 -2.55 -13.98
C TYR A 68 11.47 -4.07 -13.70
N PRO A 69 11.16 -4.92 -14.70
CA PRO A 69 10.91 -6.35 -14.48
C PRO A 69 12.15 -7.11 -14.00
N LYS A 70 13.35 -6.65 -14.33
CA LYS A 70 14.62 -7.26 -13.87
C LYS A 70 14.86 -7.07 -12.38
N GLU A 71 14.18 -6.11 -11.74
CA GLU A 71 14.36 -5.74 -10.34
C GLU A 71 13.18 -6.18 -9.48
N TRP A 72 12.33 -7.09 -9.97
CA TRP A 72 11.11 -7.55 -9.29
C TRP A 72 11.37 -8.00 -7.84
N PHE A 73 12.50 -8.69 -7.59
CA PHE A 73 12.84 -9.17 -6.25
C PHE A 73 13.20 -8.00 -5.32
N PHE A 74 13.89 -6.99 -5.83
CA PHE A 74 14.19 -5.78 -5.06
C PHE A 74 12.90 -5.01 -4.72
N ILE A 75 11.98 -4.91 -5.69
CA ILE A 75 10.66 -4.29 -5.48
C ILE A 75 9.85 -5.06 -4.43
N PHE A 76 9.85 -6.39 -4.49
CA PHE A 76 9.20 -7.24 -3.48
C PHE A 76 9.76 -7.02 -2.07
N MET A 77 11.10 -7.00 -1.93
CA MET A 77 11.75 -6.78 -0.64
C MET A 77 11.46 -5.39 -0.08
N ILE A 78 11.38 -4.37 -0.93
CA ILE A 78 10.94 -3.03 -0.48
C ILE A 78 9.51 -3.09 0.03
N GLY A 79 8.62 -3.85 -0.60
CA GLY A 79 7.25 -3.97 -0.11
C GLY A 79 7.14 -4.62 1.24
N ILE A 80 7.87 -5.71 1.47
CA ILE A 80 7.96 -6.30 2.81
C ILE A 80 8.51 -5.28 3.83
N LEU A 81 9.54 -4.52 3.45
CA LEU A 81 10.11 -3.51 4.34
C LEU A 81 9.11 -2.39 4.65
N TRP A 82 8.30 -2.00 3.67
CA TRP A 82 7.24 -1.00 3.85
C TRP A 82 6.20 -1.47 4.86
N GLU A 83 5.78 -2.74 4.80
CA GLU A 83 4.88 -3.33 5.81
C GLU A 83 5.45 -3.23 7.23
N PHE A 84 6.75 -3.52 7.41
CA PHE A 84 7.39 -3.32 8.72
C PHE A 84 7.42 -1.87 9.18
N ILE A 85 7.57 -0.93 8.23
CA ILE A 85 7.53 0.50 8.51
C ILE A 85 6.11 0.91 8.93
N GLU A 86 5.06 0.42 8.26
CA GLU A 86 3.67 0.65 8.66
C GLU A 86 3.40 0.13 10.07
N GLU A 87 3.82 -1.10 10.38
CA GLU A 87 3.66 -1.67 11.72
C GLU A 87 4.43 -0.88 12.78
N PHE A 88 5.63 -0.38 12.46
CA PHE A 88 6.37 0.47 13.37
C PHE A 88 5.66 1.82 13.62
N PHE A 89 5.12 2.45 12.57
CA PHE A 89 4.36 3.69 12.70
C PHE A 89 3.02 3.49 13.41
N SER A 90 2.41 2.30 13.31
CA SER A 90 1.17 1.95 14.02
C SER A 90 1.34 2.01 15.55
N GLN A 91 2.53 1.64 16.02
CA GLN A 91 2.87 1.55 17.45
C GLN A 91 3.37 2.87 18.05
N LEU A 92 3.90 3.77 17.21
CA LEU A 92 4.27 5.11 17.67
C LEU A 92 3.01 5.87 18.10
N ASP A 93 3.05 6.52 19.27
CA ASP A 93 1.93 7.21 19.91
C ASP A 93 1.52 8.52 19.18
N LEU A 94 1.65 8.56 17.84
CA LEU A 94 0.94 9.43 16.92
C LEU A 94 -0.58 9.12 16.88
N LYS A 95 -1.10 8.53 17.97
CA LYS A 95 -2.48 8.07 18.18
C LYS A 95 -3.53 9.14 17.89
N TYR A 96 -3.19 10.42 18.10
CA TYR A 96 -4.15 11.50 17.91
C TYR A 96 -4.41 11.85 16.44
N CYS A 97 -3.46 11.56 15.53
CA CYS A 97 -3.61 11.82 14.10
C CYS A 97 -4.03 10.60 13.29
N PHE A 98 -3.47 9.44 13.63
CA PHE A 98 -3.64 8.22 12.83
C PHE A 98 -4.64 7.23 13.41
N HIS A 99 -5.07 7.38 14.67
CA HIS A 99 -5.77 6.30 15.36
C HIS A 99 -7.22 6.63 15.76
N LYS A 100 -7.63 7.91 15.72
CA LYS A 100 -8.96 8.25 16.24
C LYS A 100 -10.10 7.66 15.40
N ASN A 101 -9.88 7.35 14.11
CA ASN A 101 -10.84 6.71 13.19
C ASN A 101 -10.19 6.03 11.97
N TYR A 102 -8.87 5.81 11.99
CA TYR A 102 -8.10 5.43 10.80
C TYR A 102 -7.35 4.11 11.05
N GLU A 103 -8.05 2.97 10.93
CA GLU A 103 -7.48 1.61 10.87
C GLU A 103 -6.67 1.38 9.58
N TYR A 104 -5.80 2.33 9.18
CA TYR A 104 -5.18 2.35 7.85
C TYR A 104 -3.65 2.27 7.87
N TRP A 105 -3.04 2.38 9.04
CA TRP A 105 -1.59 2.43 9.23
C TRP A 105 -1.11 1.31 10.14
N TYR A 106 -1.53 0.09 9.86
CA TYR A 106 -0.98 -1.12 10.46
C TYR A 106 -0.80 -2.16 9.37
N SER A 107 0.24 -2.99 9.52
CA SER A 107 0.58 -3.97 8.51
C SER A 107 -0.47 -5.08 8.43
N ARG A 108 -0.77 -5.55 7.22
CA ARG A 108 -1.60 -6.75 7.00
C ARG A 108 -0.92 -7.76 6.10
N TYR A 109 -1.24 -9.03 6.30
CA TYR A 109 -0.76 -10.10 5.41
C TYR A 109 -1.34 -9.94 3.99
N GLU A 110 -2.55 -9.41 3.88
CA GLU A 110 -3.21 -9.08 2.63
C GLU A 110 -2.39 -8.09 1.78
N ASP A 111 -1.70 -7.14 2.40
CA ASP A 111 -0.86 -6.15 1.70
C ASP A 111 0.33 -6.83 1.00
N ILE A 112 0.99 -7.79 1.67
CA ILE A 112 2.07 -8.60 1.09
C ILE A 112 1.55 -9.47 -0.07
N ILE A 113 0.37 -10.08 0.09
CA ILE A 113 -0.26 -10.89 -0.95
C ILE A 113 -0.53 -10.03 -2.18
N MET A 114 -1.08 -8.83 -2.00
CA MET A 114 -1.49 -7.96 -3.09
C MET A 114 -0.29 -7.31 -3.80
N ASN A 115 0.77 -6.98 -3.06
CA ASN A 115 2.08 -6.65 -3.64
C ASN A 115 2.56 -7.79 -4.56
N SER A 116 2.54 -9.03 -4.06
CA SER A 116 3.00 -10.21 -4.79
C SER A 116 2.18 -10.48 -6.05
N LEU A 117 0.85 -10.33 -5.95
CA LEU A 117 -0.06 -10.48 -7.10
C LEU A 117 0.18 -9.40 -8.16
N GLY A 118 0.42 -8.15 -7.76
CA GLY A 118 0.77 -7.07 -8.68
C GLY A 118 2.07 -7.37 -9.44
N ILE A 119 3.13 -7.75 -8.73
CA ILE A 119 4.43 -8.15 -9.30
C ILE A 119 4.25 -9.31 -10.27
N GLY A 120 3.60 -10.40 -9.83
CA GLY A 120 3.39 -11.60 -10.64
C GLY A 120 2.60 -11.30 -11.92
N THR A 121 1.53 -10.53 -11.81
CA THR A 121 0.71 -10.10 -12.96
C THR A 121 1.54 -9.31 -13.95
N ALA A 122 2.33 -8.34 -13.48
CA ALA A 122 3.18 -7.54 -14.34
C ALA A 122 4.26 -8.36 -15.07
N LEU A 123 4.90 -9.32 -14.38
CA LEU A 123 5.87 -10.22 -14.98
C LEU A 123 5.23 -11.12 -16.06
N ILE A 124 4.02 -11.61 -15.82
CA ILE A 124 3.25 -12.38 -16.80
C ILE A 124 2.96 -11.51 -18.02
N ILE A 125 2.36 -10.33 -17.83
CA ILE A 125 2.03 -9.40 -18.93
C ILE A 125 3.28 -9.07 -19.75
N LYS A 126 4.39 -8.75 -19.09
CA LYS A 126 5.66 -8.40 -19.75
C LYS A 126 6.30 -9.54 -20.54
N LYS A 127 5.91 -10.78 -20.27
CA LYS A 127 6.36 -11.95 -21.03
C LYS A 127 5.60 -12.10 -22.36
N PHE A 128 4.35 -11.63 -22.41
CA PHE A 128 3.46 -11.77 -23.58
C PHE A 128 3.37 -10.51 -24.44
N ILE A 129 3.70 -9.34 -23.90
CA ILE A 129 3.75 -8.03 -24.59
C ILE A 129 5.19 -7.51 -24.60
#